data_AF-A0A453DQW2-F1
#
_entry.id   AF-A0A453DQW2-F1
#
_cell.length_a   1.000
_cell.length_b   1.000
_cell.length_c   1.000
_cell.angle_alpha   90.00
_cell.angle_beta   90.00
_cell.angle_gamma   90.00
#
_symmetry.space_group_name_H-M   'P 1'
#
loop_
_entity.id
_entity.type
_entity.pdbx_description
1 polymer ?
#
loop_
_entity_poly.entity_id
_entity_poly.type
_entity_poly.pdbx_seq_one_letter_code
_entity_poly.pdbx_strand_id
1 'polypeptide(L)'
;MAGLSHNSSYLKAKRNKIHPAFFLQEAFRSVEDIHGLMSLVKRTPKPSVLVVYYAKLTEIFWISESHLYHAYAWLKLFNLQKSYNKNLTQKDLQLLASSVLLAALSVAPYDHKYGASHLELENEKDRSLRMANLVNFSLDSKRENREMVSRATLLSELAAKGVISCASQEVKDLYNLMEHEFLPLDLASKVQPLLSKISTIGGKLSAASSVPEIRLSQYQSALEKLTALRVLQQASRIFQSMKIDMLSRMIPFFEFNVVEKIAVDAVKHNFVAMKVNHLAGAVHFGNMDIESDVLSSHLSVLADSLNKALSLIHPPVQKPSKPSENLTNLAGVVEKEHRRLLARKSIIEKRKEDHERQILEKEKIEETKRLTIQKKSADEERERLLKEQRLREQQRIRKEIEEKEAREAAKMIEDLTGRGKNKKKIHIEGVR
;
A
#
# COMPACT_ATOMS: atom_id res chain seq x y z
N MET A 1 43.39 -20.89 -5.91
CA MET A 1 43.13 -19.51 -5.45
C MET A 1 41.99 -18.77 -6.20
N ALA A 2 41.16 -19.43 -7.02
CA ALA A 2 40.09 -18.74 -7.78
C ALA A 2 38.73 -18.60 -7.03
N GLY A 3 38.48 -19.40 -5.99
CA GLY A 3 37.17 -19.44 -5.31
C GLY A 3 36.92 -18.35 -4.25
N LEU A 4 37.96 -17.68 -3.74
CA LEU A 4 37.84 -16.64 -2.71
C LEU A 4 37.58 -15.23 -3.28
N SER A 5 37.98 -14.99 -4.54
CA SER A 5 37.74 -13.72 -5.25
C SER A 5 36.25 -13.54 -5.59
N HIS A 6 35.60 -14.59 -6.11
CA HIS A 6 34.22 -14.54 -6.56
C HIS A 6 33.20 -14.28 -5.44
N ASN A 7 33.43 -14.88 -4.26
CA ASN A 7 32.59 -14.66 -3.07
C ASN A 7 32.72 -13.25 -2.48
N SER A 8 33.89 -12.60 -2.59
CA SER A 8 34.12 -11.24 -2.11
C SER A 8 33.36 -10.19 -2.94
N SER A 9 33.34 -10.35 -4.27
CA SER A 9 32.52 -9.53 -5.17
C SER A 9 31.02 -9.73 -4.97
N TYR A 10 30.57 -10.96 -4.71
CA TYR A 10 29.16 -11.27 -4.45
C TYR A 10 28.67 -10.70 -3.10
N LEU A 11 29.51 -10.78 -2.06
CA LEU A 11 29.23 -10.20 -0.74
C LEU A 11 29.29 -8.66 -0.75
N LYS A 12 30.22 -8.06 -1.52
CA LYS A 12 30.23 -6.59 -1.75
C LYS A 12 28.98 -6.12 -2.50
N ALA A 13 28.54 -6.85 -3.52
CA ALA A 13 27.31 -6.51 -4.27
C ALA A 13 26.05 -6.64 -3.40
N LYS A 14 25.96 -7.66 -2.53
CA LYS A 14 24.89 -7.79 -1.53
C LYS A 14 24.95 -6.68 -0.48
N ARG A 15 26.13 -6.39 0.08
CA ARG A 15 26.32 -5.32 1.09
C ARG A 15 25.95 -3.94 0.54
N ASN A 16 26.29 -3.65 -0.71
CA ASN A 16 25.93 -2.41 -1.40
C ASN A 16 24.44 -2.32 -1.77
N LYS A 17 23.70 -3.44 -1.83
CA LYS A 17 22.24 -3.45 -2.01
C LYS A 17 21.47 -3.39 -0.69
N ILE A 18 22.01 -3.98 0.39
CA ILE A 18 21.39 -4.00 1.72
C ILE A 18 21.42 -2.61 2.37
N HIS A 19 22.51 -1.85 2.22
CA HIS A 19 22.61 -0.50 2.78
C HIS A 19 21.50 0.46 2.25
N PRO A 20 21.34 0.66 0.93
CA PRO A 20 20.29 1.55 0.42
C PRO A 20 18.87 1.03 0.71
N ALA A 21 18.66 -0.29 0.70
CA ALA A 21 17.36 -0.87 1.04
C ALA A 21 16.98 -0.62 2.52
N PHE A 22 17.94 -0.75 3.45
CA PHE A 22 17.71 -0.45 4.86
C PHE A 22 17.38 1.03 5.10
N PHE A 23 18.13 1.93 4.46
CA PHE A 23 17.87 3.36 4.56
C PHE A 23 16.51 3.76 3.94
N LEU A 24 16.10 3.11 2.84
CA LEU A 24 14.79 3.32 2.24
C LEU A 24 13.66 2.85 3.16
N GLN A 25 13.81 1.67 3.76
CA GLN A 25 12.83 1.14 4.70
C GLN A 25 12.65 2.06 5.92
N GLU A 26 13.76 2.56 6.49
CA GLU A 26 13.69 3.50 7.61
C GLU A 26 13.12 4.86 7.19
N ALA A 27 13.41 5.32 5.96
CA ALA A 27 12.81 6.53 5.40
C ALA A 27 11.29 6.39 5.24
N PHE A 28 10.81 5.26 4.72
CA PHE A 28 9.38 4.97 4.62
C PHE A 28 8.72 4.91 6.00
N ARG A 29 9.33 4.23 6.98
CA ARG A 29 8.79 4.18 8.35
C ARG A 29 8.71 5.57 8.98
N SER A 30 9.75 6.38 8.80
CA SER A 30 9.76 7.77 9.28
C SER A 30 8.64 8.61 8.64
N VAL A 31 8.38 8.43 7.35
CA VAL A 31 7.30 9.11 6.63
C VAL A 31 5.91 8.63 7.08
N GLU A 32 5.75 7.33 7.32
CA GLU A 32 4.53 6.74 7.87
C GLU A 32 4.25 7.27 9.28
N ASP A 33 5.27 7.34 10.14
CA ASP A 33 5.16 7.91 11.49
C ASP A 33 4.75 9.39 11.44
N ILE A 34 5.40 10.19 10.58
CA ILE A 34 5.04 11.60 10.37
C ILE A 34 3.60 11.72 9.85
N HIS A 35 3.18 10.87 8.90
CA HIS A 35 1.80 10.86 8.39
C HIS A 35 0.79 10.46 9.48
N GLY A 36 1.13 9.48 10.32
CA GLY A 36 0.34 9.05 11.47
C GLY A 36 0.18 10.17 12.50
N LEU A 37 1.27 10.85 12.85
CA LEU A 37 1.25 12.02 13.74
C LEU A 37 0.38 13.15 13.17
N MET A 38 0.51 13.45 11.88
CA MET A 38 -0.32 14.47 11.22
C MET A 38 -1.81 14.08 11.20
N SER A 39 -2.14 12.79 11.13
CA SER A 39 -3.52 12.29 11.15
C SER A 39 -4.14 12.30 12.56
N LEU A 40 -3.33 12.07 13.60
CA LEU A 40 -3.76 12.16 15.01
C LEU A 40 -4.08 13.60 15.42
N VAL A 41 -3.36 14.57 14.87
CA VAL A 41 -3.61 15.99 15.12
C VAL A 41 -4.82 16.44 14.29
N LYS A 42 -5.98 16.66 14.94
CA LYS A 42 -7.21 17.14 14.28
C LYS A 42 -7.10 18.51 13.57
N ARG A 43 -5.95 19.20 13.69
CA ARG A 43 -5.67 20.47 13.03
C ARG A 43 -4.81 20.23 11.78
N THR A 44 -5.17 20.87 10.68
CA THR A 44 -4.39 20.82 9.45
C THR A 44 -2.98 21.36 9.69
N PRO A 45 -1.91 20.61 9.34
CA PRO A 45 -0.53 21.08 9.47
C PRO A 45 -0.30 22.38 8.71
N LYS A 46 0.66 23.19 9.18
CA LYS A 46 1.02 24.46 8.51
C LYS A 46 1.52 24.18 7.08
N PRO A 47 1.13 24.99 6.07
CA PRO A 47 1.58 24.80 4.68
C PRO A 47 3.10 24.73 4.51
N SER A 48 3.86 25.49 5.30
CA SER A 48 5.33 25.46 5.29
C SER A 48 5.92 24.09 5.67
N VAL A 49 5.28 23.38 6.60
CA VAL A 49 5.68 22.02 7.01
C VAL A 49 5.32 21.00 5.92
N LEU A 50 4.13 21.14 5.32
CA LEU A 50 3.67 20.27 4.24
C LEU A 50 4.57 20.38 3.00
N VAL A 51 5.06 21.57 2.68
CA VAL A 51 6.05 21.76 1.59
C VAL A 51 7.29 20.90 1.81
N VAL A 52 7.85 20.88 3.01
CA VAL A 52 9.04 20.07 3.34
C VAL A 52 8.71 18.58 3.27
N TYR A 53 7.55 18.18 3.81
CA TYR A 53 7.07 16.80 3.75
C TYR A 53 6.96 16.28 2.32
N TYR A 54 6.25 17.01 1.45
CA TYR A 54 6.08 16.60 0.05
C TYR A 54 7.39 16.67 -0.74
N ALA A 55 8.26 17.64 -0.46
CA ALA A 55 9.59 17.67 -1.07
C ALA A 55 10.39 16.39 -0.73
N LYS A 56 10.36 15.93 0.52
CA LYS A 56 11.01 14.66 0.91
C LYS A 56 10.34 13.43 0.32
N LEU A 57 9.02 13.42 0.20
CA LEU A 57 8.31 12.36 -0.52
C LEU A 57 8.74 12.25 -1.98
N THR A 58 9.00 13.36 -2.68
CA THR A 58 9.49 13.30 -4.06
C THR A 58 10.83 12.56 -4.16
N GLU A 59 11.76 12.80 -3.24
CA GLU A 59 13.05 12.08 -3.22
C GLU A 59 12.86 10.58 -2.93
N ILE A 60 12.08 10.26 -1.90
CA ILE A 60 11.86 8.87 -1.45
C ILE A 60 11.20 8.03 -2.54
N PHE A 61 10.13 8.54 -3.16
CA PHE A 61 9.42 7.80 -4.20
C PHE A 61 10.22 7.65 -5.49
N TRP A 62 11.16 8.58 -5.77
CA TRP A 62 12.07 8.43 -6.91
C TRP A 62 13.05 7.29 -6.68
N ILE A 63 13.71 7.26 -5.51
CA ILE A 63 14.71 6.24 -5.18
C ILE A 63 14.05 4.85 -5.04
N SER A 64 12.79 4.80 -4.60
CA SER A 64 12.03 3.54 -4.49
C SER A 64 11.44 3.04 -5.82
N GLU A 65 11.72 3.71 -6.94
CA GLU A 65 11.16 3.45 -8.28
C GLU A 65 9.62 3.54 -8.34
N SER A 66 9.00 4.23 -7.37
CA SER A 66 7.56 4.46 -7.27
C SER A 66 7.15 5.72 -8.05
N HIS A 67 7.45 5.74 -9.35
CA HIS A 67 7.35 6.92 -10.23
C HIS A 67 5.96 7.59 -10.24
N LEU A 68 4.89 6.80 -10.15
CA LEU A 68 3.51 7.32 -10.08
C LEU A 68 3.32 8.21 -8.84
N TYR A 69 3.71 7.71 -7.67
CA TYR A 69 3.59 8.43 -6.40
C TYR A 69 4.56 9.61 -6.32
N HIS A 70 5.74 9.48 -6.94
CA HIS A 70 6.66 10.60 -7.12
C HIS A 70 6.00 11.76 -7.87
N ALA A 71 5.31 11.49 -8.98
CA ALA A 71 4.62 12.51 -9.76
C ALA A 71 3.44 13.15 -8.99
N TYR A 72 2.67 12.35 -8.24
CA TYR A 72 1.62 12.89 -7.37
C TYR A 72 2.19 13.73 -6.22
N ALA A 73 3.32 13.35 -5.62
CA ALA A 73 4.00 14.14 -4.60
C ALA A 73 4.44 15.50 -5.15
N TRP A 74 4.99 15.54 -6.37
CA TRP A 74 5.27 16.78 -7.10
C TRP A 74 4.01 17.61 -7.33
N LEU A 75 2.91 16.99 -7.75
CA LEU A 75 1.64 17.69 -7.97
C LEU A 75 1.11 18.33 -6.69
N LYS A 76 1.19 17.64 -5.54
CA LYS A 76 0.81 18.21 -4.24
C LYS A 76 1.73 19.37 -3.86
N LEU A 77 3.04 19.22 -4.05
CA LEU A 77 4.02 20.29 -3.79
C LEU A 77 3.76 21.52 -4.65
N PHE A 78 3.50 21.34 -5.96
CA PHE A 78 3.15 22.41 -6.88
C PHE A 78 1.88 23.16 -6.43
N ASN A 79 0.81 22.42 -6.09
CA ASN A 79 -0.44 23.02 -5.64
C ASN A 79 -0.26 23.81 -4.34
N LEU A 80 0.52 23.30 -3.39
CA LEU A 80 0.83 23.99 -2.13
C LEU A 80 1.64 25.28 -2.36
N GLN A 81 2.67 25.21 -3.19
CA GLN A 81 3.49 26.38 -3.53
C GLN A 81 2.66 27.44 -4.25
N LYS A 82 1.85 27.04 -5.23
CA LYS A 82 0.98 27.96 -6.00
C LYS A 82 -0.08 28.65 -5.14
N SER A 83 -0.62 27.96 -4.13
CA SER A 83 -1.72 28.49 -3.29
C SER A 83 -1.25 29.29 -2.08
N TYR A 84 -0.15 28.89 -1.44
CA TYR A 84 0.27 29.47 -0.16
C TYR A 84 1.57 30.29 -0.21
N ASN A 85 2.40 30.15 -1.25
CA ASN A 85 3.66 30.90 -1.35
C ASN A 85 3.49 32.19 -2.16
N LYS A 86 3.37 33.33 -1.45
CA LYS A 86 3.22 34.66 -2.06
C LYS A 86 4.48 35.16 -2.77
N ASN A 87 5.65 34.60 -2.45
CA ASN A 87 6.94 35.01 -3.01
C ASN A 87 7.39 34.12 -4.19
N LEU A 88 6.50 33.27 -4.70
CA LEU A 88 6.82 32.35 -5.80
C LEU A 88 7.04 33.13 -7.09
N THR A 89 8.27 33.08 -7.62
CA THR A 89 8.58 33.72 -8.89
C THR A 89 7.99 32.93 -10.07
N GLN A 90 7.76 33.60 -11.20
CA GLN A 90 7.29 32.93 -12.41
C GLN A 90 8.26 31.82 -12.88
N LYS A 91 9.58 32.03 -12.69
CA LYS A 91 10.61 31.04 -12.99
C LYS A 91 10.52 29.82 -12.08
N ASP A 92 10.31 30.02 -10.78
CA ASP A 92 10.12 28.92 -9.82
C ASP A 92 8.85 28.13 -10.11
N LEU A 93 7.75 28.82 -10.45
CA LEU A 93 6.48 28.19 -10.84
C LEU A 93 6.65 27.34 -12.11
N GLN A 94 7.36 27.87 -13.11
CA GLN A 94 7.65 27.16 -14.36
C GLN A 94 8.52 25.93 -14.12
N LEU A 95 9.52 26.01 -13.24
CA LEU A 95 10.39 24.91 -12.89
C LEU A 95 9.61 23.79 -12.15
N LEU A 96 8.74 24.16 -11.20
CA LEU A 96 7.84 23.22 -10.53
C LEU A 96 6.84 22.57 -11.50
N ALA A 97 6.25 23.34 -12.40
CA ALA A 97 5.32 22.79 -13.40
C ALA A 97 6.03 21.80 -14.34
N SER A 98 7.27 22.13 -14.74
CA SER A 98 8.11 21.29 -15.57
C SER A 98 8.52 20.00 -14.87
N SER A 99 8.87 20.05 -13.57
CA SER A 99 9.20 18.84 -12.81
C SER A 99 8.00 17.92 -12.63
N VAL A 100 6.81 18.48 -12.34
CA VAL A 100 5.56 17.70 -12.24
C VAL A 100 5.26 17.00 -13.57
N LEU A 101 5.34 17.72 -14.68
CA LEU A 101 5.01 17.17 -15.99
C LEU A 101 6.01 16.10 -16.44
N LEU A 102 7.32 16.32 -16.24
CA LEU A 102 8.34 15.32 -16.54
C LEU A 102 8.24 14.10 -15.62
N ALA A 103 7.93 14.28 -14.34
CA ALA A 103 7.66 13.18 -13.42
C ALA A 103 6.46 12.34 -13.87
N ALA A 104 5.37 12.98 -14.30
CA ALA A 104 4.17 12.31 -14.79
C ALA A 104 4.42 11.59 -16.12
N LEU A 105 5.17 12.20 -17.03
CA LEU A 105 5.61 11.56 -18.27
C LEU A 105 6.47 10.33 -17.98
N SER A 106 7.37 10.41 -16.99
CA SER A 106 8.29 9.33 -16.57
C SER A 106 7.59 8.08 -16.01
N VAL A 107 6.28 8.11 -15.79
CA VAL A 107 5.50 6.94 -15.36
C VAL A 107 5.28 6.00 -16.55
N ALA A 108 5.54 4.71 -16.35
CA ALA A 108 5.29 3.67 -17.34
C ALA A 108 3.83 3.69 -17.83
N PRO A 109 3.58 3.52 -19.15
CA PRO A 109 2.24 3.60 -19.73
C PRO A 109 1.40 2.32 -19.54
N TYR A 110 1.98 1.27 -18.96
CA TYR A 110 1.31 0.01 -18.63
C TYR A 110 1.45 -0.30 -17.14
N ASP A 111 0.54 -1.13 -16.61
CA ASP A 111 0.65 -1.66 -15.26
C ASP A 111 1.35 -3.04 -15.25
N HIS A 112 1.81 -3.44 -14.07
CA HIS A 112 2.50 -4.72 -13.90
C HIS A 112 1.54 -5.83 -13.44
N LYS A 113 0.21 -5.68 -13.65
CA LYS A 113 -0.78 -6.67 -13.20
C LYS A 113 -0.87 -7.86 -14.13
N TYR A 114 -0.64 -7.63 -15.43
CA TYR A 114 -0.68 -8.71 -16.41
C TYR A 114 0.44 -9.72 -16.15
N GLY A 115 0.08 -11.00 -16.06
CA GLY A 115 1.00 -12.10 -15.75
C GLY A 115 1.42 -12.22 -14.28
N ALA A 116 0.90 -11.37 -13.39
CA ALA A 116 1.18 -11.45 -11.95
C ALA A 116 0.33 -12.53 -11.28
N SER A 117 0.91 -13.23 -10.31
CA SER A 117 0.19 -14.18 -9.46
C SER A 117 -0.81 -13.45 -8.53
N HIS A 118 -1.79 -14.18 -7.99
CA HIS A 118 -2.75 -13.63 -7.03
C HIS A 118 -2.05 -12.98 -5.82
N LEU A 119 -1.03 -13.65 -5.28
CA LEU A 119 -0.26 -13.16 -4.14
C LEU A 119 0.51 -11.87 -4.48
N GLU A 120 1.11 -11.79 -5.67
CA GLU A 120 1.79 -10.57 -6.12
C GLU A 120 0.79 -9.40 -6.28
N LEU A 121 -0.41 -9.68 -6.81
CA LEU A 121 -1.46 -8.68 -6.96
C LEU A 121 -1.96 -8.16 -5.61
N GLU A 122 -2.15 -9.02 -4.61
CA GLU A 122 -2.54 -8.61 -3.25
C GLU A 122 -1.44 -7.78 -2.57
N ASN A 123 -0.18 -8.23 -2.65
CA ASN A 123 0.95 -7.49 -2.10
C ASN A 123 1.10 -6.10 -2.75
N GLU A 124 0.94 -6.01 -4.07
CA GLU A 124 1.04 -4.74 -4.79
C GLU A 124 -0.15 -3.82 -4.48
N LYS A 125 -1.35 -4.38 -4.29
CA LYS A 125 -2.52 -3.62 -3.81
C LYS A 125 -2.23 -3.03 -2.44
N ASP A 126 -1.79 -3.82 -1.47
CA ASP A 126 -1.50 -3.33 -0.12
C ASP A 126 -0.41 -2.27 -0.12
N ARG A 127 0.67 -2.50 -0.89
CA ARG A 127 1.75 -1.53 -1.09
C ARG A 127 1.21 -0.23 -1.72
N SER A 128 0.39 -0.35 -2.75
CA SER A 128 -0.22 0.79 -3.45
C SER A 128 -1.16 1.58 -2.55
N LEU A 129 -1.92 0.92 -1.68
CA LEU A 129 -2.81 1.57 -0.72
C LEU A 129 -2.01 2.33 0.35
N ARG A 130 -0.92 1.74 0.86
CA ARG A 130 -0.01 2.41 1.80
C ARG A 130 0.63 3.64 1.16
N MET A 131 1.20 3.51 -0.05
CA MET A 131 1.82 4.63 -0.77
C MET A 131 0.82 5.73 -1.12
N ALA A 132 -0.41 5.37 -1.53
CA ALA A 132 -1.46 6.33 -1.81
C ALA A 132 -1.84 7.15 -0.58
N ASN A 133 -1.89 6.53 0.61
CA ASN A 133 -2.19 7.23 1.86
C ASN A 133 -1.14 8.30 2.18
N LEU A 134 0.15 8.01 1.94
CA LEU A 134 1.24 8.96 2.18
C LEU A 134 1.11 10.23 1.31
N VAL A 135 0.65 10.09 0.06
CA VAL A 135 0.52 11.23 -0.86
C VAL A 135 -0.81 11.97 -0.69
N ASN A 136 -1.89 11.23 -0.48
CA ASN A 136 -3.23 11.77 -0.33
C ASN A 136 -3.60 11.98 1.14
N PHE A 137 -3.25 13.16 1.66
CA PHE A 137 -4.03 13.77 2.74
C PHE A 137 -5.44 14.06 2.21
N SER A 138 -6.32 13.06 2.25
CA SER A 138 -7.77 13.27 2.22
C SER A 138 -8.28 13.02 3.64
N LEU A 139 -8.46 14.10 4.41
CA LEU A 139 -9.16 14.02 5.71
C LEU A 139 -10.62 13.55 5.55
N ASP A 140 -11.16 13.56 4.33
CA ASP A 140 -12.46 13.01 4.03
C ASP A 140 -12.37 11.51 3.74
N SER A 141 -12.32 10.74 4.82
CA SER A 141 -12.57 9.28 4.86
C SER A 141 -14.01 8.90 4.43
N LYS A 142 -14.76 9.84 3.84
CA LYS A 142 -16.20 9.72 3.50
C LYS A 142 -16.49 9.71 1.99
N ARG A 143 -15.48 9.81 1.13
CA ARG A 143 -15.66 9.53 -0.30
C ARG A 143 -15.10 8.15 -0.60
N GLU A 144 -16.00 7.18 -0.71
CA GLU A 144 -15.74 5.83 -1.24
C GLU A 144 -15.17 5.85 -2.68
N ASN A 145 -15.07 7.02 -3.31
CA ASN A 145 -14.25 7.21 -4.51
C ASN A 145 -12.78 7.40 -4.11
N ARG A 146 -12.16 6.32 -3.63
CA ARG A 146 -10.70 6.17 -3.64
C ARG A 146 -10.31 6.01 -5.11
N GLU A 147 -10.35 7.10 -5.87
CA GLU A 147 -10.01 7.12 -7.29
C GLU A 147 -8.70 6.35 -7.48
N MET A 148 -8.77 5.32 -8.32
CA MET A 148 -7.63 4.45 -8.56
C MET A 148 -6.52 5.31 -9.17
N VAL A 149 -5.49 5.57 -8.38
CA VAL A 149 -4.32 6.36 -8.76
C VAL A 149 -3.73 5.73 -10.02
N SER A 150 -3.78 6.44 -11.14
CA SER A 150 -3.31 5.95 -12.43
C SER A 150 -2.59 7.06 -13.21
N ARG A 151 -1.76 6.68 -14.19
CA ARG A 151 -1.11 7.63 -15.08
C ARG A 151 -2.12 8.47 -15.87
N ALA A 152 -3.18 7.84 -16.37
CA ALA A 152 -4.21 8.51 -17.16
C ALA A 152 -4.99 9.56 -16.33
N THR A 153 -5.39 9.20 -15.10
CA THR A 153 -6.04 10.13 -14.18
C THR A 153 -5.12 11.28 -13.79
N LEU A 154 -3.83 10.99 -13.56
CA LEU A 154 -2.82 12.01 -13.26
C LEU A 154 -2.69 13.02 -14.40
N LEU A 155 -2.49 12.57 -15.64
CA LEU A 155 -2.35 13.48 -16.79
C LEU A 155 -3.61 14.31 -17.01
N SER A 156 -4.80 13.71 -16.83
CA SER A 156 -6.07 14.43 -16.90
C SER A 156 -6.18 15.50 -15.81
N GLU A 157 -5.73 15.19 -14.58
CA GLU A 157 -5.70 16.14 -13.47
C GLU A 157 -4.70 17.28 -13.70
N LEU A 158 -3.53 16.99 -14.30
CA LEU A 158 -2.55 18.02 -14.68
C LEU A 158 -3.09 18.98 -15.73
N ALA A 159 -3.83 18.47 -16.71
CA ALA A 159 -4.51 19.28 -17.72
C ALA A 159 -5.60 20.15 -17.08
N ALA A 160 -6.47 19.57 -16.26
CA ALA A 160 -7.57 20.27 -15.60
C ALA A 160 -7.08 21.38 -14.64
N LYS A 161 -5.97 21.16 -13.93
CA LYS A 161 -5.36 22.15 -13.02
C LYS A 161 -4.48 23.19 -13.73
N GLY A 162 -4.37 23.11 -15.05
CA GLY A 162 -3.57 24.02 -15.86
C GLY A 162 -2.06 23.93 -15.63
N VAL A 163 -1.56 22.81 -15.08
CA VAL A 163 -0.11 22.63 -14.81
C VAL A 163 0.69 22.66 -16.11
N ILE A 164 0.14 22.03 -17.16
CA ILE A 164 0.77 21.95 -18.49
C ILE A 164 1.03 23.36 -19.05
N SER A 165 0.10 24.30 -18.85
CA SER A 165 0.23 25.68 -19.33
C SER A 165 1.37 26.45 -18.66
N CYS A 166 1.73 26.09 -17.42
CA CYS A 166 2.78 26.73 -16.65
C CYS A 166 4.19 26.17 -16.95
N ALA A 167 4.32 25.02 -17.60
CA ALA A 167 5.60 24.38 -17.88
C ALA A 167 6.42 25.12 -18.96
N SER A 168 7.72 24.80 -19.06
CA SER A 168 8.57 25.32 -20.15
C SER A 168 8.11 24.82 -21.52
N GLN A 169 8.46 25.57 -22.58
CA GLN A 169 8.02 25.23 -23.93
C GLN A 169 8.58 23.87 -24.35
N GLU A 170 9.83 23.58 -24.02
CA GLU A 170 10.50 22.31 -24.34
C GLU A 170 9.77 21.11 -23.71
N VAL A 171 9.27 21.28 -22.48
CA VAL A 171 8.53 20.23 -21.76
C VAL A 171 7.12 20.07 -22.32
N LYS A 172 6.46 21.16 -22.74
CA LYS A 172 5.16 21.11 -23.42
C LYS A 172 5.26 20.40 -24.77
N ASP A 173 6.29 20.72 -25.55
CA ASP A 173 6.54 20.09 -26.85
C ASP A 173 6.81 18.59 -26.67
N LEU A 174 7.58 18.21 -25.65
CA LEU A 174 7.81 16.81 -25.28
C LEU A 174 6.52 16.10 -24.89
N TYR A 175 5.66 16.72 -24.07
CA TYR A 175 4.37 16.18 -23.70
C TYR A 175 3.48 15.91 -24.93
N ASN A 176 3.40 16.87 -25.86
CA ASN A 176 2.62 16.71 -27.08
C ASN A 176 3.15 15.57 -27.96
N LEU A 177 4.47 15.52 -28.18
CA LEU A 177 5.12 14.47 -28.96
C LEU A 177 4.87 13.06 -28.39
N MET A 178 4.93 12.93 -27.07
CA MET A 178 4.80 11.62 -26.40
C MET A 178 3.35 11.15 -26.33
N GLU A 179 2.41 12.03 -25.98
CA GLU A 179 1.02 11.63 -25.72
C GLU A 179 0.09 11.71 -26.95
N HIS A 180 0.29 12.71 -27.82
CA HIS A 180 -0.69 13.06 -28.86
C HIS A 180 -0.21 12.77 -30.29
N GLU A 181 1.10 12.88 -30.55
CA GLU A 181 1.64 12.66 -31.89
C GLU A 181 1.86 11.17 -32.20
N PHE A 182 1.62 10.81 -33.46
CA PHE A 182 1.88 9.47 -34.01
C PHE A 182 2.94 9.57 -35.11
N LEU A 183 4.21 9.38 -34.74
CA LEU A 183 5.39 9.61 -35.59
C LEU A 183 6.39 8.46 -35.42
N PRO A 184 6.05 7.22 -35.80
CA PRO A 184 6.83 6.03 -35.45
C PRO A 184 8.31 6.09 -35.90
N LEU A 185 8.59 6.72 -37.04
CA LEU A 185 9.95 6.83 -37.59
C LEU A 185 10.75 8.02 -37.04
N ASP A 186 10.06 9.12 -36.68
CA ASP A 186 10.70 10.41 -36.36
C ASP A 186 10.59 10.79 -34.87
N LEU A 187 9.85 10.03 -34.07
CA LEU A 187 9.59 10.38 -32.67
C LEU A 187 10.90 10.53 -31.88
N ALA A 188 11.80 9.55 -31.98
CA ALA A 188 13.06 9.58 -31.24
C ALA A 188 13.97 10.74 -31.67
N SER A 189 14.08 11.00 -32.97
CA SER A 189 14.92 12.09 -33.50
C SER A 189 14.40 13.47 -33.09
N LYS A 190 13.08 13.64 -32.96
CA LYS A 190 12.46 14.88 -32.45
C LYS A 190 12.58 15.03 -30.92
N VAL A 191 12.52 13.94 -30.17
CA VAL A 191 12.63 13.97 -28.70
C VAL A 191 14.06 14.23 -28.22
N GLN A 192 15.08 13.69 -28.90
CA GLN A 192 16.48 13.83 -28.52
C GLN A 192 16.96 15.28 -28.27
N PRO A 193 16.74 16.25 -29.18
CA PRO A 193 17.14 17.63 -28.93
C PRO A 193 16.39 18.27 -27.77
N LEU A 194 15.12 17.91 -27.54
CA LEU A 194 14.35 18.41 -26.39
C LEU A 194 14.93 17.89 -25.07
N LEU A 195 15.28 16.60 -24.99
CA LEU A 195 15.90 16.03 -23.80
C LEU A 195 17.23 16.71 -23.47
N SER A 196 18.05 16.99 -24.49
CA SER A 196 19.32 17.71 -24.30
C SER A 196 19.14 19.15 -23.79
N LYS A 197 18.08 19.84 -24.22
CA LYS A 197 17.74 21.16 -23.69
C LYS A 197 17.24 21.06 -22.25
N ILE A 198 16.33 20.12 -21.97
CA ILE A 198 15.76 19.89 -20.64
C ILE A 198 16.83 19.55 -19.61
N SER A 199 17.88 18.79 -19.97
CA SER A 199 18.96 18.46 -19.04
C SER A 199 19.75 19.67 -18.56
N THR A 200 19.75 20.77 -19.34
CA THR A 200 20.38 22.05 -18.96
C THR A 200 19.46 22.93 -18.11
N ILE A 201 18.16 22.65 -18.11
CA ILE A 201 17.16 23.37 -17.33
C ILE A 201 17.13 22.75 -15.93
N GLY A 202 17.57 23.51 -14.93
CA GLY A 202 17.59 23.09 -13.54
C GLY A 202 17.98 24.25 -12.64
N GLY A 203 17.70 24.12 -11.35
CA GLY A 203 18.07 25.18 -10.42
C GLY A 203 17.46 25.04 -9.04
N LYS A 204 17.97 25.85 -8.12
CA LYS A 204 17.41 26.03 -6.78
C LYS A 204 16.18 26.93 -6.87
N LEU A 205 15.12 26.53 -6.17
CA LEU A 205 13.93 27.37 -6.02
C LEU A 205 14.29 28.59 -5.16
N SER A 206 14.14 29.79 -5.73
CA SER A 206 14.49 31.04 -5.04
C SER A 206 13.60 31.28 -3.81
N ALA A 207 12.34 30.83 -3.90
CA ALA A 207 11.33 31.05 -2.87
C ALA A 207 11.23 29.94 -1.80
N ALA A 208 12.07 28.89 -1.84
CA ALA A 208 11.97 27.75 -0.91
C ALA A 208 13.33 27.08 -0.64
N SER A 209 14.16 27.69 0.21
CA SER A 209 15.51 27.18 0.55
C SER A 209 15.54 25.77 1.17
N SER A 210 14.40 25.25 1.65
CA SER A 210 14.29 23.90 2.23
C SER A 210 13.91 22.82 1.21
N VAL A 211 13.62 23.21 -0.04
CA VAL A 211 13.31 22.25 -1.12
C VAL A 211 14.63 21.88 -1.82
N PRO A 212 14.88 20.58 -2.08
CA PRO A 212 16.03 20.13 -2.83
C PRO A 212 16.14 20.82 -4.20
N GLU A 213 17.36 20.98 -4.69
CA GLU A 213 17.62 21.50 -6.03
C GLU A 213 16.91 20.64 -7.08
N ILE A 214 16.13 21.28 -7.95
CA ILE A 214 15.38 20.57 -8.99
C ILE A 214 16.35 20.29 -10.14
N ARG A 215 16.66 19.01 -10.34
CA ARG A 215 17.50 18.53 -11.43
C ARG A 215 16.64 17.79 -12.45
N LEU A 216 16.24 18.47 -13.52
CA LEU A 216 15.41 17.86 -14.55
C LEU A 216 16.18 16.76 -15.33
N SER A 217 17.51 16.80 -15.30
CA SER A 217 18.38 15.75 -15.85
C SER A 217 18.13 14.36 -15.26
N GLN A 218 17.56 14.25 -14.04
CA GLN A 218 17.23 12.95 -13.46
C GLN A 218 16.20 12.16 -14.28
N TYR A 219 15.33 12.84 -15.02
CA TYR A 219 14.28 12.21 -15.82
C TYR A 219 14.78 11.71 -17.18
N GLN A 220 15.99 12.09 -17.61
CA GLN A 220 16.46 11.84 -18.97
C GLN A 220 16.43 10.35 -19.33
N SER A 221 17.02 9.48 -18.50
CA SER A 221 17.06 8.04 -18.77
C SER A 221 15.67 7.40 -18.76
N ALA A 222 14.76 7.86 -17.89
CA ALA A 222 13.39 7.37 -17.86
C ALA A 222 12.63 7.76 -19.14
N LEU A 223 12.80 9.00 -19.60
CA LEU A 223 12.17 9.52 -20.81
C LEU A 223 12.72 8.87 -22.08
N GLU A 224 14.02 8.57 -22.16
CA GLU A 224 14.61 7.80 -23.27
C GLU A 224 13.99 6.40 -23.36
N LYS A 225 13.87 5.69 -22.22
CA LYS A 225 13.20 4.38 -22.16
C LYS A 225 11.74 4.46 -22.60
N LEU A 226 11.02 5.48 -22.16
CA LEU A 226 9.62 5.69 -22.55
C LEU A 226 9.47 6.04 -24.02
N THR A 227 10.41 6.81 -24.57
CA THR A 227 10.43 7.12 -26.00
C THR A 227 10.62 5.84 -26.80
N ALA A 228 11.53 4.96 -26.38
CA ALA A 228 11.69 3.63 -26.98
C ALA A 228 10.39 2.80 -26.90
N LEU A 229 9.75 2.74 -25.73
CA LEU A 229 8.46 2.07 -25.55
C LEU A 229 7.37 2.62 -26.47
N ARG A 230 7.30 3.94 -26.62
CA ARG A 230 6.32 4.61 -27.49
C ARG A 230 6.61 4.31 -28.96
N VAL A 231 7.87 4.33 -29.40
CA VAL A 231 8.26 3.92 -30.75
C VAL A 231 7.85 2.47 -31.02
N LEU A 232 8.13 1.54 -30.08
CA LEU A 232 7.73 0.13 -30.20
C LEU A 232 6.21 -0.02 -30.32
N GLN A 233 5.45 0.71 -29.50
CA GLN A 233 3.99 0.70 -29.54
C GLN A 233 3.44 1.27 -30.85
N GLN A 234 4.02 2.35 -31.36
CA GLN A 234 3.58 2.94 -32.63
C GLN A 234 3.94 2.02 -33.79
N ALA A 235 5.17 1.47 -33.80
CA ALA A 235 5.64 0.51 -34.79
C ALA A 235 4.75 -0.74 -34.84
N SER A 236 4.34 -1.29 -33.69
CA SER A 236 3.49 -2.47 -33.65
C SER A 236 2.08 -2.26 -34.21
N ARG A 237 1.62 -1.01 -34.34
CA ARG A 237 0.32 -0.68 -34.93
C ARG A 237 0.37 -0.56 -36.44
N ILE A 238 1.54 -0.27 -37.03
CA ILE A 238 1.68 0.00 -38.47
C ILE A 238 2.45 -1.08 -39.22
N PHE A 239 3.38 -1.77 -38.56
CA PHE A 239 4.22 -2.79 -39.19
C PHE A 239 3.80 -4.17 -38.70
N GLN A 240 3.75 -5.13 -39.61
CA GLN A 240 3.60 -6.55 -39.27
C GLN A 240 4.96 -7.21 -39.00
N SER A 241 5.99 -6.84 -39.76
CA SER A 241 7.35 -7.32 -39.56
C SER A 241 8.34 -6.24 -40.00
N MET A 242 9.49 -6.15 -39.34
CA MET A 242 10.58 -5.24 -39.69
C MET A 242 11.95 -5.82 -39.34
N LYS A 243 12.99 -5.37 -40.04
CA LYS A 243 14.38 -5.76 -39.70
C LYS A 243 14.82 -5.16 -38.36
N ILE A 244 15.60 -5.90 -37.59
CA ILE A 244 16.21 -5.44 -36.34
C ILE A 244 17.02 -4.15 -36.57
N ASP A 245 17.78 -4.09 -37.66
CA ASP A 245 18.59 -2.90 -38.02
C ASP A 245 17.76 -1.64 -38.27
N MET A 246 16.53 -1.79 -38.76
CA MET A 246 15.63 -0.66 -38.96
C MET A 246 15.11 -0.16 -37.61
N LEU A 247 14.70 -1.08 -36.73
CA LEU A 247 14.23 -0.74 -35.40
C LEU A 247 15.33 -0.07 -34.56
N SER A 248 16.57 -0.56 -34.66
CA SER A 248 17.74 0.03 -34.01
C SER A 248 17.97 1.48 -34.47
N ARG A 249 17.84 1.76 -35.78
CA ARG A 249 17.94 3.13 -36.31
C ARG A 249 16.81 4.06 -35.85
N MET A 250 15.62 3.52 -35.60
CA MET A 250 14.48 4.30 -35.09
C MET A 250 14.65 4.69 -33.62
N ILE A 251 15.47 3.97 -32.85
CA ILE A 251 15.70 4.22 -31.42
C ILE A 251 17.21 4.43 -31.19
N PRO A 252 17.77 5.59 -31.59
CA PRO A 252 19.21 5.85 -31.53
C PRO A 252 19.76 6.03 -30.10
N PHE A 253 18.89 6.06 -29.09
CA PHE A 253 19.28 6.23 -27.68
C PHE A 253 20.01 5.01 -27.11
N PHE A 254 19.72 3.82 -27.65
CA PHE A 254 20.10 2.56 -27.05
C PHE A 254 20.59 1.57 -28.10
N GLU A 255 21.58 0.77 -27.72
CA GLU A 255 21.93 -0.45 -28.44
C GLU A 255 20.75 -1.42 -28.45
N PHE A 256 20.65 -2.24 -29.49
CA PHE A 256 19.52 -3.16 -29.67
C PHE A 256 19.32 -4.09 -28.47
N ASN A 257 20.39 -4.53 -27.79
CA ASN A 257 20.29 -5.39 -26.60
C ASN A 257 19.47 -4.74 -25.46
N VAL A 258 19.58 -3.41 -25.31
CA VAL A 258 18.82 -2.65 -24.31
C VAL A 258 17.39 -2.45 -24.79
N VAL A 259 17.19 -2.16 -26.08
CA VAL A 259 15.87 -2.08 -26.70
C VAL A 259 15.12 -3.41 -26.57
N GLU A 260 15.79 -4.53 -26.81
CA GLU A 260 15.26 -5.88 -26.65
C GLU A 260 14.84 -6.14 -25.20
N LYS A 261 15.66 -5.75 -24.22
CA LYS A 261 15.28 -5.87 -22.81
C LYS A 261 14.02 -5.07 -22.47
N ILE A 262 13.90 -3.85 -23.00
CA ILE A 262 12.71 -2.99 -22.83
C ILE A 262 11.50 -3.64 -23.53
N ALA A 263 11.69 -4.17 -24.73
CA ALA A 263 10.68 -4.87 -25.50
C ALA A 263 10.15 -6.12 -24.79
N VAL A 264 11.03 -6.94 -24.21
CA VAL A 264 10.65 -8.13 -23.46
C VAL A 264 9.79 -7.77 -22.24
N ASP A 265 10.13 -6.70 -21.52
CA ASP A 265 9.32 -6.20 -20.40
C ASP A 265 7.95 -5.71 -20.85
N ALA A 266 7.90 -4.95 -21.95
CA ALA A 266 6.65 -4.49 -22.56
C ALA A 266 5.75 -5.65 -23.02
N VAL A 267 6.32 -6.71 -23.61
CA VAL A 267 5.59 -7.91 -24.05
C VAL A 267 5.08 -8.69 -22.84
N LYS A 268 5.92 -8.85 -21.80
CA LYS A 268 5.53 -9.52 -20.55
C LYS A 268 4.28 -8.92 -19.93
N HIS A 269 4.12 -7.60 -20.02
CA HIS A 269 2.99 -6.86 -19.46
C HIS A 269 1.89 -6.54 -20.48
N ASN A 270 1.88 -7.22 -21.63
CA ASN A 270 0.89 -7.05 -22.70
C ASN A 270 0.74 -5.60 -23.20
N PHE A 271 1.82 -4.82 -23.15
CA PHE A 271 1.84 -3.46 -23.67
C PHE A 271 2.08 -3.43 -25.18
N VAL A 272 2.92 -4.33 -25.69
CA VAL A 272 3.19 -4.52 -27.12
C VAL A 272 3.21 -6.01 -27.43
N ALA A 273 2.52 -6.42 -28.50
CA ALA A 273 2.64 -7.77 -29.05
C ALA A 273 3.79 -7.81 -30.06
N MET A 274 4.92 -8.42 -29.70
CA MET A 274 6.04 -8.61 -30.63
C MET A 274 6.82 -9.91 -30.37
N LYS A 275 7.47 -10.44 -31.41
CA LYS A 275 8.38 -11.58 -31.37
C LYS A 275 9.67 -11.23 -32.11
N VAL A 276 10.82 -11.42 -31.47
CA VAL A 276 12.14 -11.19 -32.08
C VAL A 276 12.68 -12.50 -32.62
N ASN A 277 12.99 -12.53 -33.92
CA ASN A 277 13.66 -13.65 -34.58
C ASN A 277 15.08 -13.25 -34.97
N HIS A 278 16.04 -13.64 -34.13
CA HIS A 278 17.47 -13.35 -34.35
C HIS A 278 18.05 -14.07 -35.56
N LEU A 279 17.60 -15.30 -35.87
CA LEU A 279 18.07 -16.04 -37.04
C LEU A 279 17.71 -15.34 -38.35
N ALA A 280 16.50 -14.78 -38.42
CA ALA A 280 16.04 -14.00 -39.57
C ALA A 280 16.43 -12.51 -39.52
N GLY A 281 17.00 -12.04 -38.39
CA GLY A 281 17.29 -10.62 -38.16
C GLY A 281 16.05 -9.73 -38.17
N ALA A 282 14.89 -10.24 -37.74
CA ALA A 282 13.60 -9.57 -37.90
C ALA A 282 12.73 -9.60 -36.64
N VAL A 283 11.98 -8.52 -36.43
CA VAL A 283 10.95 -8.36 -35.40
C VAL A 283 9.58 -8.47 -36.06
N HIS A 284 8.75 -9.35 -35.53
CA HIS A 284 7.36 -9.54 -35.97
C HIS A 284 6.44 -8.92 -34.92
N PHE A 285 5.48 -8.12 -35.35
CA PHE A 285 4.49 -7.48 -34.48
C PHE A 285 3.11 -8.12 -34.64
N GLY A 286 2.34 -8.09 -33.55
CA GLY A 286 1.00 -8.65 -33.48
C GLY A 286 0.96 -10.06 -32.91
N ASN A 287 -0.22 -10.44 -32.43
CA ASN A 287 -0.55 -11.82 -32.12
C ASN A 287 -1.02 -12.45 -33.43
N MET A 288 -0.23 -13.33 -34.03
CA MET A 288 -0.66 -14.13 -35.18
C MET A 288 -1.72 -15.19 -34.81
N ASP A 289 -2.25 -15.13 -33.59
CA ASP A 289 -3.17 -16.12 -33.03
C ASP A 289 -4.63 -15.65 -33.17
N ILE A 290 -5.53 -16.63 -33.27
CA ILE A 290 -6.99 -16.47 -33.47
C ILE A 290 -7.65 -15.71 -32.30
N GLU A 291 -6.96 -15.54 -31.18
CA GLU A 291 -7.40 -14.82 -29.97
C GLU A 291 -7.03 -13.32 -29.97
N SER A 292 -6.61 -12.75 -31.11
CA SER A 292 -6.32 -11.31 -31.21
C SER A 292 -7.52 -10.44 -30.79
N ASP A 293 -7.28 -9.38 -30.00
CA ASP A 293 -8.29 -8.36 -29.62
C ASP A 293 -9.00 -7.71 -30.84
N VAL A 294 -8.36 -7.77 -32.00
CA VAL A 294 -8.94 -7.32 -33.26
C VAL A 294 -10.11 -8.23 -33.68
N LEU A 295 -9.97 -9.56 -33.49
CA LEU A 295 -11.01 -10.54 -33.79
C LEU A 295 -12.17 -10.47 -32.80
N SER A 296 -11.90 -10.22 -31.51
CA SER A 296 -12.93 -10.11 -30.47
C SER A 296 -13.85 -8.89 -30.66
N SER A 297 -13.32 -7.79 -31.20
CA SER A 297 -14.06 -6.53 -31.40
C SER A 297 -14.79 -6.42 -32.75
N HIS A 298 -14.51 -7.30 -33.72
CA HIS A 298 -15.11 -7.21 -35.06
C HIS A 298 -16.64 -7.32 -35.05
N LEU A 299 -17.23 -8.20 -34.23
CA LEU A 299 -18.69 -8.32 -34.15
C LEU A 299 -19.33 -7.06 -33.56
N SER A 300 -18.68 -6.43 -32.57
CA SER A 300 -19.15 -5.16 -32.00
C SER A 300 -19.06 -4.02 -33.01
N VAL A 301 -17.94 -3.90 -33.74
CA VAL A 301 -17.77 -2.89 -34.79
C VAL A 301 -18.76 -3.09 -35.92
N LEU A 302 -19.01 -4.35 -36.32
CA LEU A 302 -20.02 -4.68 -37.32
C LEU A 302 -21.42 -4.31 -36.82
N ALA A 303 -21.78 -4.67 -35.59
CA ALA A 303 -23.06 -4.32 -35.00
C ALA A 303 -23.25 -2.80 -34.93
N ASP A 304 -22.24 -2.04 -34.48
CA ASP A 304 -22.30 -0.59 -34.39
C ASP A 304 -22.41 0.07 -35.77
N SER A 305 -21.66 -0.41 -36.75
CA SER A 305 -21.71 0.11 -38.13
C SER A 305 -23.05 -0.20 -38.79
N LEU A 306 -23.59 -1.41 -38.62
CA LEU A 306 -24.92 -1.77 -39.10
C LEU A 306 -26.02 -0.97 -38.41
N ASN A 307 -25.94 -0.77 -37.09
CA ASN A 307 -26.90 0.05 -36.34
C ASN A 307 -26.86 1.51 -36.79
N LYS A 308 -25.67 2.06 -37.07
CA LYS A 308 -25.51 3.40 -37.67
C LYS A 308 -26.09 3.46 -39.08
N ALA A 309 -25.87 2.44 -39.91
CA ALA A 309 -26.46 2.38 -41.25
C ALA A 309 -27.99 2.28 -41.16
N LEU A 310 -28.51 1.46 -40.25
CA LEU A 310 -29.95 1.28 -40.02
C LEU A 310 -30.61 2.57 -39.55
N SER A 311 -29.98 3.33 -38.65
CA SER A 311 -30.52 4.62 -38.20
C SER A 311 -30.49 5.72 -39.28
N LEU A 312 -29.63 5.59 -40.29
CA LEU A 312 -29.62 6.49 -41.45
C LEU A 312 -30.66 6.10 -42.51
N ILE A 313 -30.83 4.80 -42.78
CA ILE A 313 -31.77 4.27 -43.78
C ILE A 313 -33.21 4.32 -43.27
N HIS A 314 -33.40 3.92 -42.01
CA HIS A 314 -34.66 3.99 -41.29
C HIS A 314 -34.43 4.86 -40.05
N PRO A 315 -34.44 6.20 -40.20
CA PRO A 315 -34.48 7.10 -39.06
C PRO A 315 -35.61 6.62 -38.16
N PRO A 316 -35.36 6.42 -36.85
CA PRO A 316 -36.42 6.01 -35.95
C PRO A 316 -37.50 7.08 -36.07
N VAL A 317 -38.62 6.73 -36.69
CA VAL A 317 -39.82 7.55 -36.65
C VAL A 317 -40.05 7.73 -35.16
N GLN A 318 -39.91 8.97 -34.70
CA GLN A 318 -40.34 9.35 -33.36
C GLN A 318 -41.86 9.15 -33.34
N LYS A 319 -42.30 7.89 -33.29
CA LYS A 319 -43.56 7.57 -32.65
C LYS A 319 -43.37 8.18 -31.28
N PRO A 320 -44.23 9.13 -30.85
CA PRO A 320 -44.21 9.57 -29.47
C PRO A 320 -44.28 8.28 -28.67
N SER A 321 -43.15 7.88 -28.10
CA SER A 321 -43.04 6.70 -27.25
C SER A 321 -44.07 7.00 -26.20
N LYS A 322 -45.24 6.36 -26.22
CA LYS A 322 -46.31 6.66 -25.27
C LYS A 322 -45.69 6.49 -23.88
N PRO A 323 -45.24 7.56 -23.20
CA PRO A 323 -44.61 7.40 -21.90
C PRO A 323 -45.74 7.13 -20.89
N SER A 324 -46.99 7.41 -21.30
CA SER A 324 -48.19 7.37 -20.49
C SER A 324 -48.49 5.97 -19.94
N GLU A 325 -48.39 4.91 -20.74
CA GLU A 325 -48.76 3.56 -20.28
C GLU A 325 -47.77 3.01 -19.22
N ASN A 326 -46.49 3.38 -19.31
CA ASN A 326 -45.47 3.00 -18.32
C ASN A 326 -45.47 3.94 -17.10
N LEU A 327 -45.76 5.23 -17.28
CA LEU A 327 -45.84 6.21 -16.18
C LEU A 327 -47.05 5.98 -15.28
N THR A 328 -48.21 5.59 -15.83
CA THR A 328 -49.41 5.32 -15.02
C THR A 328 -49.22 4.12 -14.09
N ASN A 329 -48.47 3.11 -14.54
CA ASN A 329 -48.16 1.94 -13.72
C ASN A 329 -47.01 2.17 -12.75
N LEU A 330 -46.16 3.17 -12.99
CA LEU A 330 -44.98 3.46 -12.17
C LEU A 330 -45.37 3.88 -10.75
N ALA A 331 -46.41 4.70 -10.58
CA ALA A 331 -46.86 5.15 -9.25
C ALA A 331 -47.25 3.95 -8.36
N GLY A 332 -48.04 3.02 -8.89
CA GLY A 332 -48.44 1.81 -8.14
C GLY A 332 -47.27 0.86 -7.85
N VAL A 333 -46.31 0.75 -8.76
CA VAL A 333 -45.08 -0.03 -8.55
C VAL A 333 -44.21 0.61 -7.45
N VAL A 334 -44.06 1.92 -7.46
CA VAL A 334 -43.28 2.67 -6.46
C VAL A 334 -43.91 2.54 -5.07
N GLU A 335 -45.22 2.67 -4.94
CA GLU A 335 -45.91 2.48 -3.65
C GLU A 335 -45.81 1.05 -3.12
N LYS A 336 -45.88 0.06 -4.01
CA LYS A 336 -45.74 -1.36 -3.64
C LYS A 336 -44.31 -1.66 -3.18
N GLU A 337 -43.30 -1.17 -3.89
CA GLU A 337 -41.89 -1.32 -3.48
C GLU A 337 -41.58 -0.54 -2.20
N HIS A 338 -42.14 0.66 -2.01
CA HIS A 338 -41.99 1.40 -0.77
C HIS A 338 -42.52 0.63 0.45
N ARG A 339 -43.74 0.07 0.35
CA ARG A 339 -44.31 -0.78 1.42
C ARG A 339 -43.47 -2.04 1.67
N ARG A 340 -42.97 -2.68 0.60
CA ARG A 340 -42.09 -3.84 0.69
C ARG A 340 -40.77 -3.51 1.39
N LEU A 341 -40.18 -2.36 1.11
CA LEU A 341 -38.94 -1.89 1.73
C LEU A 341 -39.14 -1.57 3.22
N LEU A 342 -40.24 -0.91 3.59
CA LEU A 342 -40.57 -0.65 4.99
C LEU A 342 -40.77 -1.95 5.78
N ALA A 343 -41.51 -2.92 5.23
CA ALA A 343 -41.67 -4.24 5.84
C ALA A 343 -40.33 -4.96 5.99
N ARG A 344 -39.47 -4.90 4.96
CA ARG A 344 -38.13 -5.48 5.00
C ARG A 344 -37.25 -4.81 6.07
N LYS A 345 -37.32 -3.49 6.23
CA LYS A 345 -36.61 -2.76 7.28
C LYS A 345 -37.02 -3.25 8.67
N SER A 346 -38.32 -3.38 8.92
CA SER A 346 -38.84 -3.90 10.20
C SER A 346 -38.37 -5.34 10.49
N ILE A 347 -38.36 -6.21 9.47
CA ILE A 347 -37.85 -7.59 9.62
C ILE A 347 -36.35 -7.60 9.94
N ILE A 348 -35.55 -6.75 9.28
CA ILE A 348 -34.11 -6.67 9.51
C ILE A 348 -33.83 -6.16 10.93
N GLU A 349 -34.55 -5.12 11.36
CA GLU A 349 -34.40 -4.52 12.69
C GLU A 349 -34.74 -5.55 13.78
N LYS A 350 -35.85 -6.28 13.64
CA LYS A 350 -36.21 -7.36 14.56
C LYS A 350 -35.17 -8.49 14.60
N ARG A 351 -34.66 -8.92 13.44
CA ARG A 351 -33.58 -9.93 13.38
C ARG A 351 -32.29 -9.44 14.03
N LYS A 352 -32.00 -8.15 13.92
CA LYS A 352 -30.82 -7.53 14.54
C LYS A 352 -30.97 -7.52 16.06
N GLU A 353 -32.13 -7.11 16.57
CA GLU A 353 -32.43 -7.19 18.01
C GLU A 353 -32.36 -8.62 18.55
N ASP A 354 -32.95 -9.59 17.86
CA ASP A 354 -32.90 -11.00 18.26
C ASP A 354 -31.46 -11.54 18.28
N HIS A 355 -30.64 -11.13 17.31
CA HIS A 355 -29.22 -11.51 17.26
C HIS A 355 -28.41 -10.86 18.39
N GLU A 356 -28.62 -9.57 18.67
CA GLU A 356 -28.00 -8.87 19.80
C GLU A 356 -28.38 -9.51 21.13
N ARG A 357 -29.65 -9.92 21.31
CA ARG A 357 -30.10 -10.67 22.49
C ARG A 357 -29.39 -12.01 22.64
N GLN A 358 -29.26 -12.78 21.56
CA GLN A 358 -28.55 -14.07 21.57
C GLN A 358 -27.07 -13.91 21.92
N ILE A 359 -26.41 -12.86 21.42
CA ILE A 359 -25.01 -12.56 21.77
C ILE A 359 -24.90 -12.25 23.26
N LEU A 360 -25.76 -11.36 23.78
CA LEU A 360 -25.74 -10.98 25.19
C LEU A 360 -26.01 -12.17 26.12
N GLU A 361 -26.91 -13.08 25.74
CA GLU A 361 -27.19 -14.29 26.50
C GLU A 361 -25.99 -15.25 26.50
N LYS A 362 -25.32 -15.42 25.35
CA LYS A 362 -24.08 -16.21 25.26
C LYS A 362 -22.96 -15.63 26.11
N GLU A 363 -22.77 -14.30 26.09
CA GLU A 363 -21.78 -13.62 26.93
C GLU A 363 -22.04 -13.86 28.43
N LYS A 364 -23.31 -13.75 28.87
CA LYS A 364 -23.69 -14.07 30.27
C LYS A 364 -23.42 -15.53 30.63
N ILE A 365 -23.70 -16.47 29.72
CA ILE A 365 -23.40 -17.90 29.93
C ILE A 365 -21.87 -18.13 30.01
N GLU A 366 -21.08 -17.45 29.20
CA GLU A 366 -19.61 -17.55 29.26
C GLU A 366 -19.04 -16.93 30.55
N GLU A 367 -19.57 -15.78 30.97
CA GLU A 367 -19.15 -15.11 32.20
C GLU A 367 -19.48 -15.95 33.44
N THR A 368 -20.70 -16.49 33.51
CA THR A 368 -21.10 -17.40 34.60
C THR A 368 -20.25 -18.67 34.61
N LYS A 369 -19.92 -19.26 33.45
CA LYS A 369 -18.97 -20.39 33.36
C LYS A 369 -17.58 -20.01 33.89
N ARG A 370 -17.03 -18.85 33.49
CA ARG A 370 -15.73 -18.37 34.00
C ARG A 370 -15.74 -18.20 35.52
N LEU A 371 -16.79 -17.59 36.07
CA LEU A 371 -16.94 -17.41 37.52
C LEU A 371 -17.07 -18.75 38.27
N THR A 372 -17.79 -19.74 37.71
CA THR A 372 -17.88 -21.06 38.34
C THR A 372 -16.54 -21.82 38.32
N ILE A 373 -15.77 -21.72 37.23
CA ILE A 373 -14.42 -22.30 37.14
C ILE A 373 -13.49 -21.63 38.15
N GLN A 374 -13.52 -20.29 38.27
CA GLN A 374 -12.69 -19.55 39.22
C GLN A 374 -13.05 -19.86 40.68
N LYS A 375 -14.34 -20.02 41.01
CA LYS A 375 -14.77 -20.46 42.33
C LYS A 375 -14.28 -21.87 42.65
N LYS A 376 -14.43 -22.81 41.72
CA LYS A 376 -13.92 -24.19 41.88
C LYS A 376 -12.41 -24.21 42.10
N SER A 377 -11.63 -23.46 41.32
CA SER A 377 -10.18 -23.38 41.51
C SER A 377 -9.79 -22.76 42.86
N ALA A 378 -10.52 -21.72 43.30
CA ALA A 378 -10.25 -21.08 44.59
C ALA A 378 -10.62 -22.00 45.78
N ASP A 379 -11.70 -22.78 45.67
CA ASP A 379 -12.09 -23.75 46.68
C ASP A 379 -11.11 -24.94 46.74
N GLU A 380 -10.62 -25.42 45.59
CA GLU A 380 -9.55 -26.42 45.51
C GLU A 380 -8.23 -25.93 46.13
N GLU A 381 -7.86 -24.66 45.91
CA GLU A 381 -6.67 -24.06 46.51
C GLU A 381 -6.82 -23.89 48.03
N ARG A 382 -8.00 -23.45 48.50
CA ARG A 382 -8.32 -23.38 49.94
C ARG A 382 -8.24 -24.75 50.60
N GLU A 383 -8.76 -25.80 49.97
CA GLU A 383 -8.63 -27.15 50.50
C GLU A 383 -7.18 -27.61 50.62
N ARG A 384 -6.34 -27.29 49.61
CA ARG A 384 -4.90 -27.60 49.66
C ARG A 384 -4.21 -26.88 50.83
N LEU A 385 -4.48 -25.59 51.00
CA LEU A 385 -3.94 -24.80 52.10
C LEU A 385 -4.39 -25.32 53.48
N LEU A 386 -5.65 -25.71 53.62
CA LEU A 386 -6.17 -26.32 54.86
C LEU A 386 -5.51 -27.67 55.16
N LYS A 387 -5.30 -28.52 54.14
CA LYS A 387 -4.57 -29.79 54.29
C LYS A 387 -3.12 -29.54 54.70
N GLU A 388 -2.46 -28.54 54.11
CA GLU A 388 -1.09 -28.16 54.46
C GLU A 388 -0.99 -27.60 55.89
N GLN A 389 -1.92 -26.73 56.31
CA GLN A 389 -1.98 -26.20 57.68
C GLN A 389 -2.18 -27.32 58.71
N ARG A 390 -3.11 -28.25 58.46
CA ARG A 390 -3.33 -29.41 59.34
C ARG A 390 -2.06 -30.26 59.46
N LEU A 391 -1.34 -30.50 58.36
CA LEU A 391 -0.07 -31.23 58.37
C LEU A 391 0.99 -30.50 59.20
N ARG A 392 1.13 -29.18 59.04
CA ARG A 392 2.08 -28.37 59.83
C ARG A 392 1.73 -28.35 61.32
N GLU A 393 0.45 -28.26 61.65
CA GLU A 393 -0.03 -28.27 63.03
C GLU A 393 0.18 -29.65 63.68
N GLN A 394 -0.13 -30.74 62.96
CA GLN A 394 0.20 -32.10 63.40
C GLN A 394 1.71 -32.30 63.61
N GLN A 395 2.56 -31.74 62.72
CA GLN A 395 4.01 -31.78 62.89
C GLN A 395 4.48 -30.96 64.10
N ARG A 396 3.88 -29.80 64.38
CA ARG A 396 4.18 -29.00 65.58
C ARG A 396 3.80 -29.75 66.86
N ILE A 397 2.59 -30.31 66.91
CA ILE A 397 2.12 -31.08 68.07
C ILE A 397 3.01 -32.30 68.29
N ARG A 398 3.39 -33.03 67.23
CA ARG A 398 4.34 -34.15 67.35
C ARG A 398 5.68 -33.71 67.94
N LYS A 399 6.26 -32.61 67.47
CA LYS A 399 7.51 -32.07 68.02
C LYS A 399 7.36 -31.62 69.48
N GLU A 400 6.24 -31.00 69.84
CA GLU A 400 6.00 -30.55 71.23
C GLU A 400 5.81 -31.73 72.19
N ILE A 401 5.15 -32.81 71.75
CA ILE A 401 5.04 -34.07 72.51
C ILE A 401 6.43 -34.70 72.67
N GLU A 402 7.20 -34.82 71.59
CA GLU A 402 8.56 -35.38 71.62
C GLU A 402 9.49 -34.57 72.54
N GLU A 403 9.36 -33.23 72.56
CA GLU A 403 10.15 -32.37 73.44
C GLU A 403 9.69 -32.44 74.91
N LYS A 404 8.38 -32.59 75.17
CA LYS A 404 7.86 -32.82 76.54
C LYS A 404 8.29 -34.19 77.06
N GLU A 405 8.18 -35.24 76.26
CA GLU A 405 8.67 -36.58 76.61
C GLU A 405 10.19 -36.58 76.87
N ALA A 406 10.97 -35.87 76.06
CA ALA A 406 12.41 -35.71 76.29
C ALA A 406 12.72 -34.93 77.59
N ARG A 407 11.94 -33.89 77.92
CA ARG A 407 12.09 -33.13 79.18
C ARG A 407 11.66 -33.94 80.41
N GLU A 408 10.60 -34.74 80.30
CA GLU A 408 10.15 -35.62 81.38
C GLU A 408 11.12 -36.80 81.60
N ALA A 409 11.67 -37.37 80.51
CA ALA A 409 12.75 -38.35 80.59
C ALA A 409 14.01 -37.76 81.24
N ALA A 410 14.39 -36.51 80.91
CA ALA A 410 15.51 -35.83 81.56
C ALA A 410 15.26 -35.58 83.06
N LYS A 411 14.05 -35.15 83.45
CA LYS A 411 13.68 -34.96 84.86
C LYS A 411 13.63 -36.26 85.66
N MET A 412 13.14 -37.36 85.08
CA MET A 412 13.19 -38.68 85.73
C MET A 412 14.63 -39.17 85.96
N ILE A 413 15.56 -38.84 85.06
CA ILE A 413 16.99 -39.12 85.25
C ILE A 413 17.58 -38.25 86.38
N GLU A 414 17.16 -36.98 86.50
CA GLU A 414 17.66 -36.06 87.54
C GLU A 414 17.12 -36.40 88.94
N ASP A 415 15.81 -36.67 89.09
CA ASP A 415 15.17 -36.98 90.37
C ASP A 415 15.66 -38.30 91.00
N LEU A 416 16.06 -39.28 90.18
CA LEU A 416 16.65 -40.54 90.66
C LEU A 416 18.10 -40.36 91.16
N THR A 417 18.81 -39.30 90.75
CA THR A 417 20.19 -39.05 91.18
C THR A 417 20.31 -38.16 92.43
N GLY A 418 19.24 -37.43 92.82
CA GLY A 418 19.26 -36.49 93.95
C GLY A 418 18.84 -37.03 95.33
N ARG A 419 18.04 -38.09 95.43
CA ARG A 419 17.35 -38.49 96.69
C ARG A 419 17.91 -39.73 97.40
N GLY A 420 19.22 -39.74 97.64
CA GLY A 420 19.89 -40.72 98.53
C GLY A 420 20.62 -40.13 99.75
N LYS A 421 20.63 -38.79 99.91
CA LYS A 421 21.29 -38.08 101.02
C LYS A 421 20.34 -37.12 101.75
N ASN A 422 19.50 -37.62 102.67
CA ASN A 422 19.50 -37.19 104.07
C ASN A 422 18.28 -37.64 104.89
N LYS A 423 18.62 -38.21 106.05
CA LYS A 423 17.82 -38.36 107.27
C LYS A 423 17.30 -37.01 107.79
N LYS A 424 16.09 -37.03 108.38
CA LYS A 424 15.74 -36.65 109.78
C LYS A 424 14.19 -36.69 109.92
N LYS A 425 13.58 -37.51 110.79
CA LYS A 425 13.46 -37.42 112.28
C LYS A 425 12.74 -36.11 112.69
N ILE A 426 11.63 -36.05 113.45
CA ILE A 426 11.06 -36.93 114.50
C ILE A 426 9.65 -36.42 114.95
N HIS A 427 8.81 -37.35 115.46
CA HIS A 427 7.70 -37.27 116.47
C HIS A 427 6.43 -36.38 116.24
N ILE A 428 5.23 -36.63 116.83
CA ILE A 428 4.83 -36.79 118.26
C ILE A 428 3.40 -37.42 118.40
N GLU A 429 3.23 -38.11 119.54
CA GLU A 429 2.08 -38.55 120.37
C GLU A 429 0.61 -38.26 120.02
N GLY A 430 -0.19 -39.31 120.25
CA GLY A 430 -1.61 -39.24 120.60
C GLY A 430 -2.55 -39.52 119.43
N VAL A 431 -3.47 -40.45 119.65
CA VAL A 431 -4.73 -40.53 118.90
C VAL A 431 -4.59 -40.67 117.38
N ARG A 432 -4.40 -41.89 116.89
CA ARG A 432 -3.15 -42.61 117.08
C ARG A 432 -2.84 -43.40 115.83
#